data_AF-A0A2E9YL46-F1
#
_entry.id   AF-A0A2E9YL46-F1
#
_cell.length_a   1.000
_cell.length_b   1.000
_cell.length_c   1.000
_cell.angle_alpha   90.00
_cell.angle_beta   90.00
_cell.angle_gamma   90.00
#
_symmetry.space_group_name_H-M   'P 1'
#
loop_
_entity.id
_entity.type
_entity.pdbx_description
1 polymer ?
#
loop_
_entity_poly.entity_id
_entity_poly.type
_entity_poly.pdbx_seq_one_letter_code
_entity_poly.pdbx_strand_id
1 'polypeptide(L)'
;DADDTVWGGNGNDIIDVGAVAGSDVLYLNAGVGKTKVTGFLIATDILHLNMDKTTATTATAGQAVVGNMTAATPADDAAYDFSAGIDTAAVDIVEVDIADGANTANADLFDDYTNGDAVELFKMLAAVGANNNIGSITVDNAGDQFYIVAYDDDTQGMHLYHANSAAVLSDTSVTINEMDYIAFFVAAADEVLAATGATVLTFDFTTINAAY
;
A
#
# COMPACT_ATOMS: atom_id res chain seq x y z
N ASP A 1 9.02 -17.85 -18.82
CA ASP A 1 8.81 -18.51 -17.53
C ASP A 1 7.56 -19.36 -17.60
N ALA A 2 7.30 -20.16 -16.58
CA ALA A 2 5.97 -20.70 -16.32
C ALA A 2 5.27 -19.79 -15.31
N ASP A 3 3.93 -19.85 -15.24
CA ASP A 3 3.16 -19.10 -14.25
C ASP A 3 3.48 -19.64 -12.84
N ASP A 4 3.99 -18.79 -11.96
CA ASP A 4 4.31 -19.14 -10.58
C ASP A 4 3.21 -18.68 -9.61
N THR A 5 3.10 -19.39 -8.48
CA THR A 5 2.26 -18.98 -7.36
C THR A 5 3.10 -18.93 -6.10
N VAL A 6 3.26 -17.72 -5.56
CA VAL A 6 4.11 -17.45 -4.41
C VAL A 6 3.29 -16.93 -3.26
N TRP A 7 3.46 -17.55 -2.10
CA TRP A 7 2.93 -17.07 -0.84
C TRP A 7 4.05 -16.48 0.00
N GLY A 8 3.95 -15.18 0.34
CA GLY A 8 4.96 -14.53 1.17
C GLY A 8 5.01 -15.10 2.59
N GLY A 9 3.90 -15.61 3.11
CA GLY A 9 3.86 -16.18 4.45
C GLY A 9 4.02 -15.13 5.55
N ASN A 10 4.58 -15.56 6.68
CA ASN A 10 4.94 -14.69 7.80
C ASN A 10 6.46 -14.55 7.86
N GLY A 11 6.95 -13.37 8.22
CA GLY A 11 8.37 -13.08 8.37
C GLY A 11 8.84 -11.97 7.45
N ASN A 12 10.16 -11.78 7.43
CA ASN A 12 10.77 -10.86 6.49
C ASN A 12 11.27 -11.67 5.29
N ASP A 13 10.71 -11.40 4.12
CA ASP A 13 10.87 -12.23 2.94
C ASP A 13 11.54 -11.46 1.80
N ILE A 14 12.30 -12.20 0.99
CA ILE A 14 12.83 -11.73 -0.29
C ILE A 14 12.27 -12.67 -1.34
N ILE A 15 11.39 -12.15 -2.17
CA ILE A 15 10.68 -12.89 -3.21
C ILE A 15 11.13 -12.36 -4.56
N ASP A 16 11.56 -13.28 -5.41
CA ASP A 16 11.76 -13.03 -6.83
C ASP A 16 10.71 -13.84 -7.57
N VAL A 17 9.75 -13.16 -8.22
CA VAL A 17 8.67 -13.86 -8.94
C VAL A 17 9.09 -14.34 -10.33
N GLY A 18 10.33 -14.10 -10.75
CA GLY A 18 10.84 -14.61 -12.04
C GLY A 18 10.74 -13.57 -13.16
N ALA A 19 11.17 -13.95 -14.36
CA ALA A 19 11.48 -12.98 -15.43
C ALA A 19 10.42 -12.96 -16.56
N VAL A 20 9.72 -11.82 -16.69
CA VAL A 20 9.09 -11.18 -17.87
C VAL A 20 8.07 -11.99 -18.70
N ALA A 21 8.01 -13.31 -18.61
CA ALA A 21 7.16 -14.15 -19.44
C ALA A 21 6.37 -15.16 -18.60
N GLY A 22 5.13 -14.83 -18.26
CA GLY A 22 4.25 -15.61 -17.39
C GLY A 22 3.20 -14.67 -16.81
N SER A 23 2.23 -15.21 -16.08
CA SER A 23 1.35 -14.46 -15.19
C SER A 23 1.54 -15.01 -13.79
N ASP A 24 2.37 -14.34 -12.99
CA ASP A 24 2.70 -14.81 -11.66
C ASP A 24 1.67 -14.34 -10.65
N VAL A 25 1.45 -15.13 -9.60
CA VAL A 25 0.48 -14.82 -8.54
C VAL A 25 1.22 -14.69 -7.23
N LEU A 26 1.14 -13.51 -6.61
CA LEU A 26 1.76 -13.22 -5.32
C LEU A 26 0.69 -12.95 -4.25
N TYR A 27 0.80 -13.64 -3.11
CA TYR A 27 -0.07 -13.42 -1.95
C TYR A 27 0.70 -12.73 -0.83
N LEU A 28 0.26 -11.53 -0.45
CA LEU A 28 0.84 -10.75 0.67
C LEU A 28 -0.21 -10.47 1.74
N ASN A 29 0.15 -10.71 3.00
CA ASN A 29 -0.71 -10.44 4.15
C ASN A 29 -0.15 -9.29 4.99
N ALA A 30 -1.04 -8.45 5.53
CA ALA A 30 -0.64 -7.33 6.38
C ALA A 30 -0.34 -7.78 7.81
N GLY A 31 0.62 -7.12 8.45
CA GLY A 31 0.93 -7.28 9.88
C GLY A 31 1.66 -8.57 10.27
N VAL A 32 2.23 -9.30 9.29
CA VAL A 32 2.96 -10.55 9.54
C VAL A 32 4.45 -10.50 9.13
N GLY A 33 4.94 -9.34 8.73
CA GLY A 33 6.33 -9.08 8.37
C GLY A 33 6.45 -8.30 7.06
N LYS A 34 7.67 -8.21 6.53
CA LYS A 34 8.02 -7.29 5.43
C LYS A 34 8.59 -8.04 4.24
N THR A 35 8.11 -7.76 3.03
CA THR A 35 8.53 -8.48 1.81
C THR A 35 9.23 -7.55 0.83
N LYS A 36 10.42 -7.93 0.36
CA LYS A 36 11.01 -7.32 -0.84
C LYS A 36 10.67 -8.20 -2.04
N VAL A 37 10.07 -7.59 -3.07
CA VAL A 37 9.63 -8.27 -4.30
C VAL A 37 10.45 -7.76 -5.48
N THR A 38 11.03 -8.68 -6.25
CA THR A 38 11.65 -8.40 -7.55
C THR A 38 10.93 -9.18 -8.65
N GLY A 39 11.01 -8.66 -9.89
CA GLY A 39 10.45 -9.35 -11.06
C GLY A 39 8.95 -9.15 -11.28
N PHE A 40 8.22 -8.58 -10.32
CA PHE A 40 6.78 -8.41 -10.40
C PHE A 40 6.38 -7.34 -11.42
N LEU A 41 5.55 -7.73 -12.38
CA LEU A 41 5.05 -6.91 -13.46
C LEU A 41 3.56 -6.62 -13.25
N ILE A 42 3.24 -5.40 -12.82
CA ILE A 42 1.87 -4.96 -12.51
C ILE A 42 0.89 -5.16 -13.70
N ALA A 43 1.35 -5.23 -14.95
CA ALA A 43 0.48 -5.43 -16.10
C ALA A 43 0.13 -6.91 -16.39
N THR A 44 0.89 -7.87 -15.84
CA THR A 44 0.76 -9.30 -16.17
C THR A 44 0.58 -10.19 -14.96
N ASP A 45 1.12 -9.81 -13.81
CA ASP A 45 1.10 -10.59 -12.58
C ASP A 45 -0.08 -10.17 -11.72
N ILE A 46 -0.45 -11.00 -10.76
CA ILE A 46 -1.60 -10.80 -9.87
C ILE A 46 -1.09 -10.68 -8.42
N LEU A 47 -1.44 -9.59 -7.76
CA LEU A 47 -1.24 -9.38 -6.34
C LEU A 47 -2.55 -9.67 -5.59
N HIS A 48 -2.53 -10.67 -4.72
CA HIS A 48 -3.59 -10.94 -3.77
C HIS A 48 -3.32 -10.27 -2.42
N LEU A 49 -4.26 -9.45 -1.98
CA LEU A 49 -4.28 -8.81 -0.67
C LEU A 49 -5.36 -9.43 0.22
N ASN A 50 -5.12 -9.42 1.53
CA ASN A 50 -6.04 -10.03 2.47
C ASN A 50 -7.30 -9.18 2.63
N MET A 51 -8.45 -9.75 2.30
CA MET A 51 -9.74 -9.06 2.42
C MET A 51 -10.16 -8.78 3.87
N ASP A 52 -9.62 -9.53 4.84
CA ASP A 52 -9.85 -9.26 6.27
C ASP A 52 -9.08 -8.03 6.77
N LYS A 53 -8.27 -7.42 5.90
CA LYS A 53 -7.49 -6.20 6.17
C LYS A 53 -8.06 -4.99 5.45
N THR A 54 -9.25 -5.10 4.88
CA THR A 54 -9.97 -4.00 4.24
C THR A 54 -11.35 -3.87 4.85
N THR A 55 -11.84 -2.65 5.01
CA THR A 55 -13.25 -2.41 5.41
C THR A 55 -14.22 -2.56 4.25
N ALA A 56 -13.73 -2.45 3.02
CA ALA A 56 -14.52 -2.71 1.82
C ALA A 56 -15.05 -4.15 1.81
N THR A 57 -16.25 -4.32 1.26
CA THR A 57 -16.96 -5.61 1.21
C THR A 57 -16.71 -6.37 -0.10
N THR A 58 -15.58 -6.09 -0.75
CA THR A 58 -15.14 -6.73 -1.99
C THR A 58 -15.03 -8.24 -1.78
N ALA A 59 -15.66 -9.04 -2.64
CA ALA A 59 -15.66 -10.49 -2.50
C ALA A 59 -14.27 -11.10 -2.76
N THR A 60 -14.00 -12.29 -2.22
CA THR A 60 -12.75 -13.03 -2.49
C THR A 60 -12.54 -13.24 -4.00
N ALA A 61 -11.29 -13.10 -4.45
CA ALA A 61 -10.86 -13.01 -5.84
C ALA A 61 -11.54 -11.88 -6.65
N GLY A 62 -12.17 -10.93 -5.96
CA GLY A 62 -12.72 -9.72 -6.55
C GLY A 62 -11.62 -8.70 -6.81
N GLN A 63 -11.78 -7.89 -7.85
CA GLN A 63 -10.88 -6.78 -8.12
C GLN A 63 -10.96 -5.78 -6.97
N ALA A 64 -9.80 -5.39 -6.44
CA ALA A 64 -9.71 -4.37 -5.41
C ALA A 64 -10.30 -3.04 -5.91
N VAL A 65 -11.09 -2.38 -5.06
CA VAL A 65 -11.57 -1.03 -5.30
C VAL A 65 -10.42 -0.06 -5.02
N VAL A 66 -9.90 0.55 -6.08
CA VAL A 66 -8.81 1.52 -6.01
C VAL A 66 -9.39 2.92 -5.79
N GLY A 67 -8.96 3.57 -4.71
CA GLY A 67 -9.10 5.00 -4.52
C GLY A 67 -7.80 5.72 -4.88
N ASN A 68 -7.89 7.04 -5.09
CA ASN A 68 -6.71 7.86 -5.34
C ASN A 68 -6.53 8.86 -4.19
N MET A 69 -5.31 8.98 -3.70
CA MET A 69 -4.89 10.00 -2.75
C MET A 69 -3.95 10.95 -3.47
N THR A 70 -4.33 12.21 -3.63
CA THR A 70 -3.41 13.23 -4.13
C THR A 70 -2.58 13.75 -2.97
N ALA A 71 -1.26 13.85 -3.12
CA ALA A 71 -0.44 14.52 -2.11
C ALA A 71 -1.01 15.93 -1.82
N ALA A 72 -1.45 16.15 -0.58
CA ALA A 72 -1.88 17.45 -0.08
C ALA A 72 -0.69 18.10 0.63
N THR A 73 -0.76 19.41 0.88
CA THR A 73 0.30 20.14 1.60
C THR A 73 -0.21 20.64 2.96
N PRO A 74 -0.71 19.77 3.86
CA PRO A 74 -1.02 20.17 5.22
C PRO A 74 0.26 20.63 5.94
N ALA A 75 0.14 21.56 6.88
CA ALA A 75 1.31 22.01 7.63
C ALA A 75 1.98 20.86 8.41
N ASP A 76 3.22 21.06 8.85
CA ASP A 76 3.91 20.13 9.74
C ASP A 76 3.04 19.79 10.98
N ASP A 77 3.02 18.52 11.36
CA ASP A 77 2.18 17.88 12.38
C ASP A 77 0.65 17.98 12.14
N ALA A 78 0.19 18.57 11.03
CA ALA A 78 -1.24 18.64 10.74
C ALA A 78 -1.77 17.32 10.17
N ALA A 79 -3.08 17.12 10.29
CA ALA A 79 -3.74 15.96 9.71
C ALA A 79 -3.92 16.12 8.19
N TYR A 80 -3.61 15.08 7.44
CA TYR A 80 -4.03 14.93 6.05
C TYR A 80 -5.50 14.49 6.04
N ASP A 81 -6.39 15.24 5.39
CA ASP A 81 -7.81 14.91 5.33
C ASP A 81 -8.13 14.06 4.10
N PHE A 82 -8.21 12.73 4.27
CA PHE A 82 -8.57 11.80 3.20
C PHE A 82 -10.09 11.65 3.04
N SER A 83 -10.85 11.93 4.11
CA SER A 83 -12.32 11.89 4.09
C SER A 83 -12.95 12.91 3.13
N ALA A 84 -12.21 13.96 2.79
CA ALA A 84 -12.62 15.00 1.86
C ALA A 84 -12.51 14.55 0.38
N GLY A 85 -13.19 13.48 -0.02
CA GLY A 85 -13.30 13.12 -1.44
C GLY A 85 -13.58 11.65 -1.75
N ILE A 86 -13.41 10.76 -0.77
CA ILE A 86 -13.58 9.30 -0.91
C ILE A 86 -14.30 8.75 0.31
N ASP A 87 -15.16 7.75 0.09
CA ASP A 87 -15.70 6.89 1.14
C ASP A 87 -14.63 5.87 1.53
N THR A 88 -13.98 6.06 2.67
CA THR A 88 -12.81 5.25 3.05
C THR A 88 -13.17 3.82 3.44
N ALA A 89 -14.44 3.57 3.78
CA ALA A 89 -14.95 2.22 3.98
C ALA A 89 -15.21 1.47 2.68
N ALA A 90 -15.25 2.16 1.53
CA ALA A 90 -15.57 1.57 0.23
C ALA A 90 -14.34 1.21 -0.62
N VAL A 91 -13.13 1.56 -0.18
CA VAL A 91 -11.87 1.29 -0.90
C VAL A 91 -11.10 0.13 -0.27
N ASP A 92 -10.47 -0.68 -1.11
CA ASP A 92 -9.56 -1.74 -0.66
C ASP A 92 -8.13 -1.22 -0.60
N ILE A 93 -7.74 -0.42 -1.61
CA ILE A 93 -6.40 0.08 -1.80
C ILE A 93 -6.45 1.53 -2.30
N VAL A 94 -5.48 2.31 -1.88
CA VAL A 94 -5.33 3.71 -2.24
C VAL A 94 -3.99 3.89 -2.91
N GLU A 95 -4.00 4.44 -4.11
CA GLU A 95 -2.80 4.83 -4.82
C GLU A 95 -2.51 6.31 -4.52
N VAL A 96 -1.31 6.61 -4.02
CA VAL A 96 -0.87 7.99 -3.89
C VAL A 96 -0.40 8.48 -5.25
N ASP A 97 -1.17 9.41 -5.82
CA ASP A 97 -0.83 10.16 -7.03
C ASP A 97 0.35 11.07 -6.70
N ILE A 98 1.49 10.75 -7.32
CA ILE A 98 2.72 11.53 -7.19
C ILE A 98 2.72 12.56 -8.30
N ALA A 99 2.06 13.68 -8.04
CA ALA A 99 2.37 14.88 -8.79
C ALA A 99 3.81 15.30 -8.43
N ASP A 100 4.76 15.20 -9.38
CA ASP A 100 6.13 15.73 -9.31
C ASP A 100 6.16 17.05 -8.50
N GLY A 101 6.46 16.92 -7.22
CA GLY A 101 6.17 17.94 -6.22
C GLY A 101 7.26 17.93 -5.16
N ALA A 102 7.51 19.06 -4.51
CA ALA A 102 8.71 19.27 -3.69
C ALA A 102 8.83 18.41 -2.41
N ASN A 103 8.01 17.35 -2.24
CA ASN A 103 8.01 16.44 -1.10
C ASN A 103 8.52 15.03 -1.40
N THR A 104 8.47 14.55 -2.65
CA THR A 104 9.06 13.24 -3.01
C THR A 104 10.55 13.22 -2.70
N ALA A 105 11.25 14.30 -3.06
CA ALA A 105 12.64 14.54 -2.72
C ALA A 105 12.96 14.60 -1.20
N ASN A 106 11.96 14.80 -0.32
CA ASN A 106 12.18 14.86 1.13
C ASN A 106 11.81 13.56 1.86
N ALA A 107 11.04 12.70 1.21
CA ALA A 107 10.49 11.48 1.77
C ALA A 107 11.37 10.25 1.54
N ASP A 108 12.46 10.32 0.77
CA ASP A 108 13.46 9.24 0.61
C ASP A 108 12.88 7.81 0.65
N LEU A 109 11.79 7.58 -0.09
CA LEU A 109 10.99 6.35 0.00
C LEU A 109 11.84 5.14 -0.40
N PHE A 110 12.72 5.30 -1.39
CA PHE A 110 13.58 4.26 -1.93
C PHE A 110 14.44 3.55 -0.88
N ASP A 111 15.08 4.29 0.03
CA ASP A 111 15.99 3.71 1.02
C ASP A 111 15.24 3.13 2.24
N ASP A 112 13.94 3.40 2.37
CA ASP A 112 13.16 3.08 3.56
C ASP A 112 12.63 1.65 3.64
N TYR A 113 12.74 0.84 2.58
CA TYR A 113 12.30 -0.57 2.66
C TYR A 113 13.04 -1.38 3.75
N THR A 114 14.19 -0.88 4.22
CA THR A 114 14.98 -1.50 5.30
C THR A 114 14.60 -1.05 6.71
N ASN A 115 14.13 0.19 6.91
CA ASN A 115 13.57 0.60 8.21
C ASN A 115 12.13 0.12 8.33
N GLY A 116 11.38 0.19 7.22
CA GLY A 116 10.03 -0.32 7.03
C GLY A 116 9.07 0.19 8.10
N ASP A 117 9.10 1.49 8.33
CA ASP A 117 8.03 2.21 9.01
C ASP A 117 7.27 3.04 7.96
N ALA A 118 6.33 3.87 8.40
CA ALA A 118 5.56 4.76 7.52
C ALA A 118 6.01 6.22 7.64
N VAL A 119 7.23 6.49 8.14
CA VAL A 119 7.74 7.86 8.33
C VAL A 119 7.83 8.57 6.99
N GLU A 120 8.43 7.90 6.03
CA GLU A 120 8.63 8.44 4.69
C GLU A 120 7.30 8.65 3.94
N LEU A 121 6.33 7.73 4.10
CA LEU A 121 4.96 7.93 3.62
C LEU A 121 4.33 9.21 4.20
N PHE A 122 4.45 9.42 5.52
CA PHE A 122 3.83 10.58 6.16
C PHE A 122 4.54 11.90 5.79
N LYS A 123 5.84 11.88 5.53
CA LYS A 123 6.60 13.04 5.05
C LYS A 123 6.18 13.43 3.63
N MET A 124 5.98 12.44 2.78
CA MET A 124 5.48 12.65 1.41
C MET A 124 4.14 13.39 1.41
N LEU A 125 3.27 13.10 2.39
CA LEU A 125 1.93 13.70 2.53
C LEU A 125 1.92 15.09 3.22
N ALA A 126 3.06 15.61 3.69
CA ALA A 126 3.15 16.87 4.42
C ALA A 126 3.33 18.08 3.49
N ALA A 127 3.39 19.30 4.00
CA ALA A 127 3.84 20.47 3.23
C ALA A 127 5.36 20.46 3.03
N VAL A 128 5.81 21.10 1.96
CA VAL A 128 7.23 21.24 1.59
C VAL A 128 8.10 21.78 2.73
N GLY A 129 9.08 20.98 3.14
CA GLY A 129 10.10 21.32 4.13
C GLY A 129 10.88 20.09 4.58
N ALA A 130 12.18 20.29 4.85
CA ALA A 130 13.03 19.20 5.33
C ALA A 130 12.53 18.70 6.70
N ASN A 131 12.18 17.41 6.77
CA ASN A 131 11.63 16.72 7.95
C ASN A 131 10.21 17.12 8.37
N ASN A 132 9.46 17.82 7.52
CA ASN A 132 8.03 18.01 7.79
C ASN A 132 7.31 16.67 7.68
N ASN A 133 6.38 16.41 8.59
CA ASN A 133 5.58 15.19 8.60
C ASN A 133 4.12 15.51 8.89
N ILE A 134 3.18 14.76 8.32
CA ILE A 134 1.80 14.84 8.82
C ILE A 134 1.71 14.20 10.21
N GLY A 135 0.80 14.67 11.04
CA GLY A 135 0.51 14.04 12.33
C GLY A 135 -0.33 12.78 12.20
N SER A 136 -1.23 12.75 11.21
CA SER A 136 -2.17 11.65 10.97
C SER A 136 -2.86 11.76 9.60
N ILE A 137 -3.44 10.65 9.15
CA ILE A 137 -4.39 10.58 8.04
C ILE A 137 -5.81 10.51 8.63
N THR A 138 -6.69 11.43 8.26
CA THR A 138 -8.11 11.43 8.69
C THR A 138 -8.94 10.61 7.71
N VAL A 139 -9.66 9.61 8.24
CA VAL A 139 -10.63 8.76 7.52
C VAL A 139 -12.06 9.18 7.87
N ASP A 140 -13.06 8.73 7.11
CA ASP A 140 -14.44 9.15 7.33
C ASP A 140 -15.15 8.39 8.47
N ASN A 141 -14.73 7.15 8.73
CA ASN A 141 -15.31 6.29 9.76
C ASN A 141 -14.22 5.66 10.64
N ALA A 142 -14.54 5.54 11.93
CA ALA A 142 -13.68 4.81 12.85
C ALA A 142 -13.76 3.31 12.56
N GLY A 143 -12.62 2.67 12.38
CA GLY A 143 -12.58 1.26 12.01
C GLY A 143 -12.18 1.00 10.56
N ASP A 144 -12.05 2.04 9.75
CA ASP A 144 -11.60 1.93 8.37
C ASP A 144 -10.20 1.34 8.26
N GLN A 145 -10.07 0.42 7.31
CA GLN A 145 -8.87 -0.31 7.00
C GLN A 145 -8.72 -0.40 5.49
N PHE A 146 -7.53 -0.10 4.98
CA PHE A 146 -7.23 -0.16 3.55
C PHE A 146 -5.72 -0.23 3.34
N TYR A 147 -5.33 -0.65 2.15
CA TYR A 147 -3.93 -0.63 1.72
C TYR A 147 -3.57 0.73 1.12
N ILE A 148 -2.33 1.18 1.30
CA ILE A 148 -1.80 2.39 0.65
C ILE A 148 -0.60 1.98 -0.20
N VAL A 149 -0.58 2.48 -1.42
CA VAL A 149 0.53 2.36 -2.35
C VAL A 149 1.14 3.72 -2.58
N ALA A 150 2.44 3.84 -2.32
CA ALA A 150 3.24 5.01 -2.63
C ALA A 150 4.41 4.62 -3.53
N TYR A 151 4.79 5.52 -4.42
CA TYR A 151 5.87 5.31 -5.37
C TYR A 151 7.11 6.13 -5.01
N ASP A 152 8.26 5.69 -5.49
CA ASP A 152 9.48 6.49 -5.51
C ASP A 152 9.79 6.93 -6.94
N ASP A 153 9.83 8.24 -7.17
CA ASP A 153 9.97 8.87 -8.50
C ASP A 153 11.42 8.83 -9.03
N ASP A 154 12.40 8.89 -8.13
CA ASP A 154 13.83 8.91 -8.47
C ASP A 154 14.34 7.52 -8.88
N THR A 155 13.96 6.49 -8.14
CA THR A 155 14.41 5.11 -8.35
C THR A 155 13.22 4.15 -8.34
N GLN A 156 12.29 4.34 -9.28
CA GLN A 156 11.13 3.48 -9.59
C GLN A 156 10.93 2.30 -8.63
N GLY A 157 10.00 2.45 -7.71
CA GLY A 157 9.63 1.44 -6.75
C GLY A 157 8.24 1.68 -6.21
N MET A 158 7.59 0.61 -5.76
CA MET A 158 6.25 0.68 -5.17
C MET A 158 6.30 0.14 -3.75
N HIS A 159 5.88 0.96 -2.80
CA HIS A 159 5.75 0.62 -1.39
C HIS A 159 4.29 0.31 -1.08
N LEU A 160 4.07 -0.77 -0.35
CA LEU A 160 2.75 -1.21 0.09
C LEU A 160 2.68 -1.14 1.62
N TYR A 161 1.70 -0.37 2.09
CA TYR A 161 1.38 -0.20 3.50
C TYR A 161 -0.06 -0.65 3.77
N HIS A 162 -0.37 -0.94 5.03
CA HIS A 162 -1.74 -1.13 5.50
C HIS A 162 -2.05 -0.11 6.59
N ALA A 163 -3.13 0.64 6.40
CA ALA A 163 -3.66 1.61 7.35
C ALA A 163 -4.80 0.98 8.14
N ASN A 164 -4.81 1.20 9.45
CA ASN A 164 -5.82 0.63 10.33
C ASN A 164 -6.29 1.60 11.42
N SER A 165 -7.35 2.36 11.14
CA SER A 165 -8.00 3.19 12.17
C SER A 165 -8.79 2.38 13.20
N ALA A 166 -9.01 1.08 12.95
CA ALA A 166 -9.73 0.18 13.88
C ALA A 166 -8.92 -0.19 15.12
N ALA A 167 -7.63 0.17 15.19
CA ALA A 167 -6.81 -0.06 16.37
C ALA A 167 -7.38 0.67 17.61
N VAL A 168 -8.10 1.78 17.41
CA VAL A 168 -8.68 2.59 18.49
C VAL A 168 -10.17 2.85 18.24
N LEU A 169 -11.01 2.49 19.21
CA LEU A 169 -12.47 2.64 19.11
C LEU A 169 -12.87 4.13 19.00
N SER A 170 -13.60 4.50 17.96
CA SER A 170 -14.06 5.87 17.66
C SER A 170 -12.99 6.81 17.11
N ASP A 171 -11.82 6.28 16.75
CA ASP A 171 -10.74 7.06 16.13
C ASP A 171 -10.91 7.11 14.62
N THR A 172 -11.03 8.32 14.07
CA THR A 172 -11.05 8.58 12.63
C THR A 172 -9.70 9.09 12.14
N SER A 173 -8.64 8.87 12.91
CA SER A 173 -7.27 9.21 12.56
C SER A 173 -6.41 7.96 12.52
N VAL A 174 -5.55 7.89 11.52
CA VAL A 174 -4.49 6.88 11.39
C VAL A 174 -3.18 7.60 11.64
N THR A 175 -2.54 7.27 12.75
CA THR A 175 -1.19 7.72 13.07
C THR A 175 -0.15 6.76 12.49
N ILE A 176 1.10 7.19 12.48
CA ILE A 176 2.20 6.36 11.97
C ILE A 176 2.32 5.00 12.65
N ASN A 177 1.90 4.89 13.92
CA ASN A 177 1.96 3.64 14.69
C ASN A 177 0.83 2.66 14.32
N GLU A 178 -0.13 3.10 13.51
CA GLU A 178 -1.27 2.33 13.03
C GLU A 178 -1.09 1.93 11.55
N MET A 179 0.14 2.06 11.07
CA MET A 179 0.58 1.68 9.74
C MET A 179 1.44 0.43 9.81
N ASP A 180 1.08 -0.60 9.05
CA ASP A 180 1.91 -1.77 8.83
C ASP A 180 2.63 -1.64 7.48
N TYR A 181 3.97 -1.66 7.48
CA TYR A 181 4.75 -1.80 6.25
C TYR A 181 4.68 -3.25 5.76
N ILE A 182 4.27 -3.46 4.52
CA ILE A 182 4.06 -4.81 3.97
C ILE A 182 5.14 -5.17 2.99
N ALA A 183 5.34 -4.36 1.94
CA ALA A 183 6.23 -4.75 0.87
C ALA A 183 6.85 -3.59 0.10
N PHE A 184 8.00 -3.88 -0.50
CA PHE A 184 8.64 -3.07 -1.55
C PHE A 184 8.71 -3.87 -2.84
N PHE A 185 8.24 -3.30 -3.94
CA PHE A 185 8.36 -3.87 -5.28
C PHE A 185 9.39 -3.06 -6.07
N VAL A 186 10.44 -3.73 -6.50
CA VAL A 186 11.55 -3.12 -7.24
C VAL A 186 11.13 -2.84 -8.69
N ALA A 187 11.48 -1.66 -9.21
CA ALA A 187 11.25 -1.26 -10.61
C ALA A 187 9.77 -1.26 -11.02
N ALA A 188 8.87 -1.03 -10.06
CA ALA A 188 7.47 -0.73 -10.33
C ALA A 188 7.34 0.74 -10.73
N ALA A 189 6.71 1.01 -11.87
CA ALA A 189 6.45 2.36 -12.33
C ALA A 189 5.27 3.01 -11.57
N ASP A 190 5.23 4.32 -11.60
CA ASP A 190 4.24 5.15 -10.89
C ASP A 190 2.85 5.05 -11.52
N GLU A 191 1.81 5.19 -10.68
CA GLU A 191 0.41 5.31 -11.08
C GLU A 191 -0.14 4.14 -11.91
N VAL A 192 0.50 2.97 -11.81
CA VAL A 192 0.17 1.84 -12.67
C VAL A 192 -1.12 1.15 -12.19
N LEU A 193 -1.46 1.19 -10.90
CA LEU A 193 -2.60 0.43 -10.36
C LEU A 193 -3.95 0.98 -10.83
N ALA A 194 -4.16 2.31 -10.75
CA ALA A 194 -5.38 2.94 -11.24
C ALA A 194 -5.47 2.94 -12.78
N ALA A 195 -4.34 2.96 -13.48
CA ALA A 195 -4.30 3.07 -14.94
C ALA A 195 -4.50 1.74 -15.69
N THR A 196 -4.03 0.61 -15.14
CA THR A 196 -3.98 -0.66 -15.88
C THR A 196 -5.21 -1.56 -15.74
N GLY A 197 -6.21 -1.19 -14.93
CA GLY A 197 -7.42 -1.99 -14.79
C GLY A 197 -7.14 -3.37 -14.21
N ALA A 198 -6.73 -3.37 -12.93
CA ALA A 198 -6.77 -4.45 -11.95
C ALA A 198 -5.92 -5.70 -12.19
N THR A 199 -4.75 -5.68 -11.55
CA THR A 199 -3.94 -6.85 -11.15
C THR A 199 -3.92 -7.06 -9.64
N VAL A 200 -4.67 -6.27 -8.88
CA VAL A 200 -4.82 -6.43 -7.43
C VAL A 200 -6.18 -7.02 -7.13
N LEU A 201 -6.18 -8.19 -6.50
CA LEU A 201 -7.38 -8.90 -6.09
C LEU A 201 -7.42 -9.00 -4.56
N THR A 202 -8.61 -8.91 -3.98
CA THR A 202 -8.79 -9.27 -2.57
C THR A 202 -8.93 -10.78 -2.45
N PHE A 203 -8.50 -11.36 -1.33
CA PHE A 203 -8.53 -12.80 -1.12
C PHE A 203 -8.80 -13.13 0.35
N ASP A 204 -9.55 -14.21 0.59
CA ASP A 204 -9.77 -14.76 1.92
C ASP A 204 -8.61 -15.69 2.30
N PHE A 205 -7.66 -15.17 3.09
CA PHE A 205 -6.47 -15.92 3.47
C PHE A 205 -6.77 -17.10 4.42
N THR A 206 -7.97 -17.16 5.03
CA THR A 206 -8.36 -18.33 5.83
C THR A 206 -8.50 -19.59 4.97
N THR A 207 -8.71 -19.44 3.67
CA THR A 207 -8.85 -20.56 2.72
C THR A 207 -7.50 -21.18 2.31
N ILE A 208 -6.39 -20.43 2.40
CA ILE A 208 -5.04 -20.95 2.10
C ILE A 208 -4.59 -21.94 3.18
N ASN A 209 -4.94 -21.69 4.44
CA ASN A 209 -4.61 -22.55 5.58
C ASN A 209 -5.30 -23.92 5.57
N ALA A 210 -6.28 -24.13 4.67
CA ALA A 210 -6.98 -25.41 4.51
C ALA A 210 -6.35 -26.30 3.42
N ALA A 211 -5.41 -25.79 2.62
CA ALA A 211 -4.87 -26.48 1.45
C ALA A 211 -3.36 -26.76 1.48
N TYR A 212 -2.61 -26.18 2.43
CA TYR A 212 -1.16 -26.36 2.57
C TYR A 212 -0.72 -26.57 4.02
#